data_AF-A0A9X3IIA6-F1
#
_entry.id   AF-A0A9X3IIA6-F1
#
_cell.length_a   1.000
_cell.length_b   1.000
_cell.length_c   1.000
_cell.angle_alpha   90.00
_cell.angle_beta   90.00
_cell.angle_gamma   90.00
#
_symmetry.space_group_name_H-M   'P 1'
#
loop_
_entity.id
_entity.type
_entity.pdbx_description
1 polymer ?
#
loop_
_entity_poly.entity_id
_entity_poly.type
_entity_poly.pdbx_seq_one_letter_code
_entity_poly.pdbx_strand_id
1 'polypeptide(L)'
;MVASLLKFLLQFGGTIVLKHSHEIVSVKQGANPVIHGDNPSHTQLGKDEAGNPLHLLAANLAIIAVRDVGTKWRDWSKKPTAANKQAVLDAAKSYFRHPNRCNWMDEIVKQWARQHKDQVNQASDGMLQKGWDSTRQGAYKGAKAAQEKIDQAAESVQKGLDMMKGGKK
;
A
#
# COMPACT_ATOMS: atom_id res chain seq x y z
N MET A 1 14.34 -13.89 -31.48
CA MET A 1 14.53 -13.09 -30.26
C MET A 1 13.24 -12.59 -29.59
N VAL A 2 12.07 -12.55 -30.27
CA VAL A 2 10.79 -12.09 -29.68
C VAL A 2 10.09 -13.17 -28.84
N ALA A 3 10.25 -14.46 -29.19
CA ALA A 3 9.62 -15.58 -28.49
C ALA A 3 10.11 -15.81 -27.04
N SER A 4 11.29 -15.32 -26.69
CA SER A 4 11.87 -15.49 -25.34
C SER A 4 11.34 -14.46 -24.34
N LEU A 5 10.98 -13.25 -24.81
CA LEU A 5 10.44 -12.18 -23.96
C LEU A 5 8.99 -12.45 -23.58
N LEU A 6 8.21 -13.05 -24.50
CA LEU A 6 6.82 -13.43 -24.24
C LEU A 6 6.72 -14.57 -23.21
N LYS A 7 7.65 -15.55 -23.26
CA LYS A 7 7.73 -16.63 -22.26
C LYS A 7 8.13 -16.11 -20.88
N PHE A 8 9.02 -15.11 -20.81
CA PHE A 8 9.40 -14.45 -19.55
C PHE A 8 8.22 -13.66 -18.95
N LEU A 9 7.47 -12.91 -19.77
CA LEU A 9 6.29 -12.18 -19.33
C LEU A 9 5.11 -13.10 -18.96
N LEU A 10 4.96 -14.25 -19.62
CA LEU A 10 3.95 -15.26 -19.26
C LEU A 10 4.32 -16.03 -17.98
N GLN A 11 5.61 -16.33 -17.73
CA GLN A 11 6.06 -16.94 -16.47
C GLN A 11 5.96 -15.98 -15.28
N PHE A 12 6.15 -14.67 -15.48
CA PHE A 12 6.01 -13.68 -14.41
C PHE A 12 4.58 -13.12 -14.24
N GLY A 13 3.79 -13.07 -15.30
CA GLY A 13 2.53 -12.33 -15.33
C GLY A 13 1.27 -13.13 -14.95
N GLY A 14 1.33 -14.46 -14.91
CA GLY A 14 0.10 -15.27 -14.95
C GLY A 14 -0.58 -15.59 -13.62
N THR A 15 0.15 -15.90 -12.53
CA THR A 15 -0.52 -16.64 -11.43
C THR A 15 0.05 -16.47 -10.01
N ILE A 16 1.18 -15.77 -9.80
CA ILE A 16 1.79 -15.70 -8.45
C ILE A 16 1.62 -14.34 -7.77
N VAL A 17 1.49 -13.23 -8.51
CA VAL A 17 1.58 -11.89 -7.90
C VAL A 17 0.23 -11.28 -7.48
N LEU A 18 -0.91 -11.72 -8.03
CA LEU A 18 -2.20 -11.06 -7.78
C LEU A 18 -3.17 -11.82 -6.86
N LYS A 19 -2.83 -13.03 -6.37
CA LYS A 19 -3.70 -13.77 -5.43
C LYS A 19 -3.09 -14.09 -4.07
N HIS A 20 -1.77 -13.99 -3.89
CA HIS A 20 -1.12 -14.33 -2.60
C HIS A 20 -0.49 -13.13 -1.85
N SER A 21 -0.49 -11.94 -2.43
CA SER A 21 0.09 -10.74 -1.79
C SER A 21 -0.69 -10.24 -0.58
N HIS A 22 -1.96 -10.62 -0.44
CA HIS A 22 -2.78 -10.25 0.72
C HIS A 22 -2.42 -11.01 2.00
N GLU A 23 -1.88 -12.24 1.89
CA GLU A 23 -1.74 -13.14 3.04
C GLU A 23 -0.28 -13.35 3.47
N ILE A 24 0.68 -13.26 2.55
CA ILE A 24 2.11 -13.53 2.84
C ILE A 24 2.78 -12.40 3.63
N VAL A 25 2.27 -11.17 3.54
CA VAL A 25 2.89 -10.02 4.22
C VAL A 25 2.58 -10.00 5.72
N SER A 26 1.49 -10.62 6.19
CA SER A 26 1.15 -10.63 7.62
C SER A 26 2.04 -11.56 8.44
N VAL A 27 2.54 -12.65 7.86
CA VAL A 27 3.15 -13.75 8.61
C VAL A 27 4.64 -13.51 8.95
N LYS A 28 5.37 -12.70 8.16
CA LYS A 28 6.83 -12.53 8.37
C LYS A 28 7.23 -11.46 9.40
N GLN A 29 6.28 -10.71 9.95
CA GLN A 29 6.59 -9.66 10.94
C GLN A 29 6.65 -10.16 12.39
N GLY A 30 6.42 -11.47 12.65
CA GLY A 30 6.24 -12.00 14.01
C GLY A 30 7.40 -12.80 14.63
N ALA A 31 8.61 -12.80 14.06
CA ALA A 31 9.65 -13.78 14.44
C ALA A 31 10.91 -13.20 15.15
N ASN A 32 10.84 -12.04 15.82
CA ASN A 32 11.94 -11.54 16.64
C ASN A 32 11.42 -10.86 17.92
N PRO A 33 11.68 -11.38 19.14
CA PRO A 33 10.98 -10.97 20.36
C PRO A 33 11.63 -9.79 21.12
N VAL A 34 12.54 -9.04 20.52
CA VAL A 34 13.24 -7.93 21.22
C VAL A 34 12.84 -6.58 20.60
N ILE A 35 11.81 -5.99 21.20
CA ILE A 35 11.46 -4.56 21.20
C ILE A 35 11.09 -3.97 19.83
N HIS A 36 9.89 -4.27 19.34
CA HIS A 36 9.04 -3.30 18.64
C HIS A 36 7.58 -3.63 19.00
N GLY A 37 6.80 -2.64 19.46
CA GLY A 37 5.50 -2.86 20.08
C GLY A 37 4.50 -3.64 19.21
N ASP A 38 3.62 -4.40 19.86
CA ASP A 38 2.59 -5.28 19.28
C ASP A 38 1.44 -4.53 18.57
N ASN A 39 1.74 -3.43 17.89
CA ASN A 39 0.79 -2.64 17.14
C ASN A 39 1.39 -2.36 15.75
N PRO A 40 0.90 -2.99 14.68
CA PRO A 40 1.40 -2.73 13.33
C PRO A 40 0.97 -1.32 12.91
N SER A 41 1.74 -0.32 13.29
CA SER A 41 1.48 1.09 12.98
C SER A 41 1.81 1.49 11.54
N HIS A 42 2.18 0.55 10.67
CA HIS A 42 2.50 0.86 9.28
C HIS A 42 2.08 -0.25 8.31
N THR A 43 0.77 -0.45 8.15
CA THR A 43 0.27 -1.02 6.90
C THR A 43 0.74 -0.12 5.77
N GLN A 44 1.59 -0.62 4.88
CA GLN A 44 2.01 0.09 3.66
C GLN A 44 0.79 0.46 2.78
N LEU A 45 -0.36 -0.19 3.01
CA LEU A 45 -1.68 0.17 2.46
C LEU A 45 -2.20 1.56 2.87
N GLY A 46 -1.82 2.08 4.03
CA GLY A 46 -2.28 3.40 4.49
C GLY A 46 -1.50 4.59 3.92
N LYS A 47 -0.37 4.34 3.24
CA LYS A 47 0.50 5.41 2.73
C LYS A 47 -0.01 6.02 1.41
N ASP A 48 -0.69 5.22 0.59
CA ASP A 48 -1.17 5.61 -0.75
C ASP A 48 -2.68 5.45 -0.93
N GLU A 49 -3.46 5.44 0.14
CA GLU A 49 -4.91 5.39 0.01
C GLU A 49 -5.43 6.61 -0.77
N ALA A 50 -6.42 6.39 -1.65
CA ALA A 50 -6.99 7.43 -2.51
C ALA A 50 -7.55 8.64 -1.73
N GLY A 51 -7.91 8.46 -0.46
CA GLY A 51 -8.36 9.52 0.44
C GLY A 51 -7.24 10.39 1.02
N ASN A 52 -5.96 10.08 0.79
CA ASN A 52 -4.85 10.88 1.29
C ASN A 52 -4.74 12.22 0.52
N PRO A 53 -4.67 13.38 1.21
CA PRO A 53 -4.62 14.71 0.61
C PRO A 53 -3.41 14.89 -0.32
N LEU A 54 -2.35 14.10 -0.12
CA LEU A 54 -1.15 14.13 -0.94
C LEU A 54 -1.13 13.08 -2.05
N HIS A 55 -2.14 12.21 -2.16
CA HIS A 55 -2.16 11.09 -3.11
C HIS A 55 -1.97 11.57 -4.56
N LEU A 56 -2.75 12.57 -4.99
CA LEU A 56 -2.66 13.12 -6.35
C LEU A 56 -1.35 13.86 -6.60
N LEU A 57 -0.80 14.53 -5.59
CA LEU A 57 0.52 15.15 -5.69
C LEU A 57 1.60 14.09 -5.91
N ALA A 58 1.59 13.03 -5.11
CA ALA A 58 2.52 11.91 -5.24
C ALA A 58 2.40 11.22 -6.61
N ALA A 59 1.17 11.01 -7.09
CA ALA A 59 0.92 10.45 -8.42
C ALA A 59 1.49 11.36 -9.54
N ASN A 60 1.33 12.67 -9.44
CA ASN A 60 1.87 13.62 -10.42
C ASN A 60 3.42 13.59 -10.43
N LEU A 61 4.06 13.59 -9.25
CA LEU A 61 5.52 13.48 -9.13
C LEU A 61 6.02 12.15 -9.72
N ALA A 62 5.32 11.05 -9.50
CA ALA A 62 5.64 9.75 -10.07
C ALA A 62 5.52 9.76 -11.61
N ILE A 63 4.45 10.36 -12.16
CA ILE A 63 4.26 10.49 -13.61
C ILE A 63 5.43 11.27 -14.24
N ILE A 64 5.90 12.34 -13.61
CA ILE A 64 7.03 13.14 -14.10
C ILE A 64 8.31 12.28 -14.16
N ALA A 65 8.62 11.58 -13.06
CA ALA A 65 9.80 10.72 -12.98
C ALA A 65 9.76 9.57 -14.00
N VAL A 66 8.63 8.86 -14.08
CA VAL A 66 8.45 7.75 -15.02
C VAL A 66 8.52 8.22 -16.46
N ARG A 67 7.95 9.40 -16.78
CA ARG A 67 7.99 9.96 -18.13
C ARG A 67 9.42 10.29 -18.57
N ASP A 68 10.23 10.92 -17.72
CA ASP A 68 11.61 11.26 -18.07
C ASP A 68 12.46 9.99 -18.25
N VAL A 69 12.46 9.09 -17.27
CA VAL A 69 13.20 7.81 -17.36
C VAL A 69 12.74 6.98 -18.56
N GLY A 70 11.42 6.89 -18.77
CA GLY A 70 10.82 6.15 -19.88
C GLY A 70 11.18 6.74 -21.25
N THR A 71 11.26 8.06 -21.36
CA THR A 71 11.71 8.75 -22.58
C THR A 71 13.15 8.37 -22.91
N LYS A 72 14.05 8.46 -21.94
CA LYS A 72 15.47 8.08 -22.14
C LYS A 72 15.63 6.60 -22.42
N TRP A 73 14.85 5.76 -21.74
CA TRP A 73 14.85 4.31 -21.97
C TRP A 73 14.43 3.98 -23.40
N ARG A 74 13.38 4.62 -23.91
CA ARG A 74 12.90 4.48 -25.28
C ARG A 74 13.98 4.91 -26.28
N ASP A 75 14.64 6.03 -26.02
CA ASP A 75 15.67 6.56 -26.92
C ASP A 75 16.92 5.66 -26.94
N TRP A 76 17.31 5.12 -25.78
CA TRP A 76 18.33 4.07 -25.70
C TRP A 76 17.92 2.79 -26.43
N SER A 77 16.67 2.36 -26.27
CA SER A 77 16.15 1.16 -26.95
C SER A 77 16.15 1.31 -28.48
N LYS A 78 15.89 2.53 -28.99
CA LYS A 78 15.96 2.84 -30.43
C LYS A 78 17.40 2.93 -30.94
N LYS A 79 18.31 3.48 -30.12
CA LYS A 79 19.72 3.67 -30.48
C LYS A 79 20.62 3.36 -29.27
N PRO A 80 21.07 2.09 -29.11
CA PRO A 80 21.78 1.66 -27.92
C PRO A 80 23.25 2.10 -27.94
N THR A 81 23.51 3.34 -27.54
CA THR A 81 24.87 3.87 -27.31
C THR A 81 25.21 3.87 -25.82
N ALA A 82 26.51 3.91 -25.50
CA ALA A 82 26.97 4.08 -24.12
C ALA A 82 26.44 5.39 -23.50
N ALA A 83 26.41 6.48 -24.28
CA ALA A 83 25.87 7.77 -23.85
C ALA A 83 24.37 7.69 -23.50
N ASN A 84 23.56 7.04 -24.33
CA ASN A 84 22.13 6.88 -24.07
C ASN A 84 21.86 5.98 -22.87
N LYS A 85 22.66 4.91 -22.70
CA LYS A 85 22.59 4.06 -21.50
C LYS A 85 22.90 4.87 -20.24
N GLN A 86 23.95 5.69 -20.28
CA GLN A 86 24.33 6.53 -19.16
C GLN A 86 23.23 7.54 -18.82
N ALA A 87 22.61 8.16 -19.83
CA ALA A 87 21.50 9.10 -19.63
C ALA A 87 20.29 8.47 -18.91
N VAL A 88 19.96 7.19 -19.18
CA VAL A 88 18.93 6.45 -18.45
C VAL A 88 19.32 6.28 -16.98
N LEU A 89 20.56 5.85 -16.72
CA LEU A 89 21.05 5.62 -15.37
C LEU A 89 21.10 6.92 -14.55
N ASP A 90 21.53 8.01 -15.16
CA ASP A 90 21.61 9.31 -14.49
C ASP A 90 20.22 9.84 -14.13
N ALA A 91 19.23 9.69 -15.02
CA ALA A 91 17.85 10.05 -14.73
C ALA A 91 17.25 9.19 -13.61
N ALA A 92 17.43 7.87 -13.65
CA ALA A 92 16.97 7.00 -12.56
C ALA A 92 17.62 7.42 -11.22
N LYS A 93 18.92 7.70 -11.22
CA LYS A 93 19.66 8.16 -10.03
C LYS A 93 19.25 9.55 -9.55
N SER A 94 18.69 10.43 -10.38
CA SER A 94 18.16 11.71 -9.89
C SER A 94 16.85 11.53 -9.13
N TYR A 95 16.05 10.52 -9.50
CA TYR A 95 14.76 10.24 -8.86
C TYR A 95 14.86 9.31 -7.64
N PHE A 96 15.80 8.35 -7.63
CA PHE A 96 16.10 7.51 -6.46
C PHE A 96 17.00 8.23 -5.44
N ARG A 97 16.59 9.42 -5.01
CA ARG A 97 17.25 10.19 -3.95
C ARG A 97 16.27 10.51 -2.84
N HIS A 98 16.80 10.57 -1.62
CA HIS A 98 16.03 11.08 -0.50
C HIS A 98 15.57 12.52 -0.81
N PRO A 99 14.29 12.90 -0.58
CA PRO A 99 13.77 14.23 -0.92
C PRO A 99 14.62 15.37 -0.37
N ASN A 100 15.13 15.27 0.87
CA ASN A 100 16.06 16.25 1.47
C ASN A 100 17.44 16.39 0.77
N ARG A 101 17.73 15.57 -0.24
CA ARG A 101 19.02 15.53 -0.98
C ARG A 101 18.84 15.87 -2.47
N CYS A 102 17.67 16.39 -2.85
CA CYS A 102 17.37 16.84 -4.20
C CYS A 102 16.34 17.97 -4.17
N ASN A 103 16.21 18.71 -5.27
CA ASN A 103 15.34 19.90 -5.35
C ASN A 103 14.39 19.86 -6.55
N TRP A 104 14.37 18.76 -7.31
CA TRP A 104 13.58 18.68 -8.56
C TRP A 104 12.07 18.76 -8.30
N MET A 105 11.62 18.40 -7.10
CA MET A 105 10.21 18.43 -6.70
C MET A 105 9.77 19.81 -6.20
N ASP A 106 10.70 20.65 -5.75
CA ASP A 106 10.41 21.79 -4.88
C ASP A 106 9.41 22.76 -5.50
N GLU A 107 9.63 23.17 -6.75
CA GLU A 107 8.74 24.11 -7.42
C GLU A 107 7.38 23.50 -7.74
N ILE A 108 7.33 22.21 -8.09
CA ILE A 108 6.07 21.49 -8.35
C ILE A 108 5.25 21.44 -7.05
N VAL A 109 5.88 21.07 -5.94
CA VAL A 109 5.25 20.98 -4.62
C VAL A 109 4.82 22.37 -4.13
N LYS A 110 5.65 23.40 -4.28
CA LYS A 110 5.30 24.78 -3.89
C LYS A 110 4.11 25.31 -4.68
N GLN A 111 4.09 25.12 -6.00
CA GLN A 111 2.98 25.56 -6.84
C GLN A 111 1.69 24.83 -6.49
N TRP A 112 1.76 23.50 -6.32
CA TRP A 112 0.63 22.71 -5.88
C TRP A 112 0.11 23.17 -4.52
N ALA A 113 0.98 23.37 -3.53
CA ALA A 113 0.61 23.78 -2.18
C ALA A 113 -0.10 25.15 -2.15
N ARG A 114 0.29 26.09 -3.02
CA ARG A 114 -0.38 27.41 -3.14
C ARG A 114 -1.85 27.28 -3.58
N GLN A 115 -2.16 26.25 -4.37
CA GLN A 115 -3.50 25.99 -4.91
C GLN A 115 -4.34 25.05 -4.03
N HIS A 116 -3.71 24.33 -3.09
CA HIS A 116 -4.34 23.26 -2.32
C HIS A 116 -4.14 23.43 -0.80
N LYS A 117 -4.39 24.64 -0.28
CA LYS A 117 -4.16 24.98 1.14
C LYS A 117 -4.86 24.04 2.13
N ASP A 118 -6.10 23.63 1.83
CA ASP A 118 -6.86 22.74 2.71
C ASP A 118 -6.24 21.34 2.80
N GLN A 119 -5.72 20.82 1.69
CA GLN A 119 -5.03 19.54 1.66
C GLN A 119 -3.69 19.60 2.40
N VAL A 120 -3.00 20.74 2.33
CA VAL A 120 -1.78 21.00 3.13
C VAL A 120 -2.10 20.99 4.63
N ASN A 121 -3.18 21.66 5.04
CA ASN A 121 -3.61 21.67 6.44
C ASN A 121 -4.01 20.27 6.91
N GLN A 122 -4.81 19.54 6.14
CA GLN A 122 -5.20 18.16 6.45
C GLN A 122 -4.00 17.20 6.57
N ALA A 123 -3.01 17.36 5.69
CA ALA A 123 -1.77 16.58 5.73
C ALA A 123 -0.91 16.94 6.96
N SER A 124 -0.91 18.21 7.37
CA SER A 124 -0.14 18.71 8.53
C SER A 124 -0.77 18.32 9.87
N ASP A 125 -2.10 18.33 9.95
CA ASP A 125 -2.85 18.12 11.20
C ASP A 125 -3.05 16.64 11.57
N GLY A 126 -2.69 15.73 10.65
CA GLY A 126 -2.92 14.27 10.79
C GLY A 126 -4.40 13.92 10.92
N MET A 127 -5.30 14.82 10.50
CA MET A 127 -6.74 14.75 10.80
C MET A 127 -7.40 13.54 10.13
N LEU A 128 -6.91 13.15 8.95
CA LEU A 128 -7.39 11.98 8.24
C LEU A 128 -6.90 10.68 8.87
N GLN A 129 -5.68 10.63 9.40
CA GLN A 129 -5.20 9.48 10.17
C GLN A 129 -6.11 9.25 11.38
N LYS A 130 -6.43 10.31 12.12
CA LYS A 130 -7.35 10.25 13.28
C LYS A 130 -8.76 9.81 12.90
N GLY A 131 -9.30 10.32 11.79
CA GLY A 131 -10.62 9.91 11.27
C GLY A 131 -10.66 8.44 10.85
N TRP A 132 -9.60 7.98 10.18
CA TRP A 132 -9.45 6.59 9.76
C TRP A 132 -9.29 5.63 10.95
N ASP A 133 -8.48 6.01 11.94
CA ASP A 133 -8.29 5.25 13.17
C ASP A 133 -9.61 5.10 13.93
N SER A 134 -10.43 6.16 13.99
CA SER A 134 -11.76 6.15 14.59
C SER A 134 -12.72 5.19 13.86
N THR A 135 -12.79 5.26 12.53
CA THR A 135 -13.64 4.37 11.71
C THR A 135 -13.23 2.90 11.86
N ARG A 136 -11.92 2.60 11.87
CA ARG A 136 -11.41 1.24 12.10
C ARG A 136 -11.76 0.72 13.49
N GLN A 137 -11.61 1.55 14.52
CA GLN A 137 -12.02 1.18 15.88
C GLN A 137 -13.52 0.89 15.96
N GLY A 138 -14.35 1.67 15.26
CA GLY A 138 -15.79 1.43 15.17
C GLY A 138 -16.12 0.10 14.51
N ALA A 139 -15.52 -0.19 13.35
CA ALA A 139 -15.71 -1.45 12.63
C ALA A 139 -15.24 -2.67 13.44
N TYR A 140 -14.10 -2.58 14.13
CA TYR A 140 -13.58 -3.65 14.97
C TYR A 140 -14.49 -3.93 16.18
N LYS A 141 -14.99 -2.88 16.84
CA LYS A 141 -15.96 -3.02 17.95
C LYS A 141 -17.28 -3.65 17.46
N GLY A 142 -17.76 -3.26 16.28
CA GLY A 142 -18.97 -3.83 15.68
C GLY A 142 -18.80 -5.32 15.34
N ALA A 143 -17.67 -5.70 14.74
CA ALA A 143 -17.36 -7.10 14.42
C ALA A 143 -17.23 -7.95 15.69
N LYS A 144 -16.58 -7.43 16.74
CA LYS A 144 -16.47 -8.13 18.04
C LYS A 144 -17.83 -8.34 18.69
N ALA A 145 -18.69 -7.32 18.70
CA ALA A 145 -20.04 -7.44 19.24
C ALA A 145 -20.93 -8.41 18.44
N ALA A 146 -20.70 -8.55 17.13
CA ALA A 146 -21.39 -9.54 16.31
C ALA A 146 -20.91 -10.97 16.61
N GLN A 147 -19.60 -11.16 16.78
CA GLN A 147 -19.02 -12.46 17.15
C GLN A 147 -19.52 -12.93 18.52
N GLU A 148 -19.52 -12.05 19.52
CA GLU A 148 -20.02 -12.36 20.87
C GLU A 148 -21.50 -12.80 20.85
N LYS A 149 -22.33 -12.22 19.96
CA LYS A 149 -23.72 -12.65 19.77
C LYS A 149 -23.85 -14.02 19.11
N ILE A 150 -22.97 -14.33 18.14
CA ILE A 150 -22.94 -15.63 17.48
C ILE A 150 -22.50 -16.72 18.47
N ASP A 151 -21.50 -16.42 19.30
CA ASP A 151 -20.99 -17.36 20.30
C ASP A 151 -22.06 -17.65 21.38
N GLN A 152 -22.77 -16.62 21.86
CA GLN A 152 -23.90 -16.79 22.79
C GLN A 152 -25.05 -17.60 22.18
N ALA A 153 -25.35 -17.38 20.89
CA ALA A 153 -26.35 -18.16 20.18
C ALA A 153 -25.93 -19.63 20.06
N ALA A 154 -24.66 -19.88 19.72
CA ALA A 154 -24.10 -21.23 19.63
C ALA A 154 -24.15 -21.96 20.98
N GLU A 155 -23.79 -21.31 22.08
CA GLU A 155 -23.92 -21.87 23.44
C GLU A 155 -25.38 -22.21 23.79
N SER A 156 -26.32 -21.33 23.43
CA SER A 156 -27.75 -21.57 23.69
C SER A 156 -28.30 -22.77 22.91
N VAL A 157 -27.87 -22.95 21.67
CA VAL A 157 -28.24 -24.06 20.80
C VAL A 157 -27.64 -25.38 21.30
N GLN A 158 -26.37 -25.35 21.70
CA GLN A 158 -25.68 -26.50 22.27
C GLN A 158 -26.37 -26.96 23.58
N LYS A 159 -26.69 -26.02 24.46
CA LYS A 159 -27.42 -26.30 25.71
C LYS A 159 -28.80 -26.91 25.45
N GLY A 160 -29.52 -26.42 24.43
CA GLY A 160 -30.80 -26.99 24.01
C GLY A 160 -30.67 -28.43 23.46
N LEU A 161 -29.65 -28.69 22.65
CA LEU A 161 -29.32 -30.02 22.13
C LEU A 161 -28.97 -31.02 23.24
N ASP A 162 -28.22 -30.59 24.24
CA ASP A 162 -27.83 -31.42 25.38
C ASP A 162 -29.03 -31.75 26.27
N MET A 163 -29.96 -30.79 26.47
CA MET A 163 -31.23 -31.02 27.16
C MET A 163 -32.14 -32.02 26.42
N MET A 164 -32.15 -32.02 25.08
CA MET A 164 -32.92 -33.00 24.28
C MET A 164 -32.31 -34.39 24.32
N LYS A 165 -30.97 -34.51 24.36
CA LYS A 165 -30.28 -35.82 24.43
C LYS A 165 -30.31 -36.43 25.83
N GLY A 166 -30.38 -35.63 26.89
CA GLY A 166 -30.54 -36.10 28.28
C GLY A 166 -31.96 -36.58 28.65
N GLY A 167 -32.94 -36.42 27.75
CA GLY A 167 -34.35 -36.71 27.99
C GLY A 167 -34.85 -38.07 27.50
N LYS A 168 -33.99 -39.12 27.41
CA LYS A 168 -34.46 -40.50 27.19
C LYS A 168 -34.56 -41.23 28.52
N LYS A 169 -35.77 -41.23 29.11
CA LYS A 169 -36.24 -42.28 30.01
C LYS A 169 -36.74 -43.47 29.19
#